data_AF-A0A7V3GSY8-F1
#
_entry.id   AF-A0A7V3GSY8-F1
#
_cell.length_a   1.000
_cell.length_b   1.000
_cell.length_c   1.000
_cell.angle_alpha   90.00
_cell.angle_beta   90.00
_cell.angle_gamma   90.00
#
_symmetry.space_group_name_H-M   'P 1'
#
loop_
_entity.id
_entity.type
_entity.pdbx_description
1 polymer ?
#
loop_
_entity_poly.entity_id
_entity_poly.type
_entity_poly.pdbx_seq_one_letter_code
_entity_poly.pdbx_strand_id
1 'polypeptide(L)'
;MGSALLHNKTLAEAQVLLEESSTAFEAIGDRRTLGMAVGNLGLLAGLQGDLETQRRRYEEAMAILEPVGELTALQTGHHNMIYLYLALGEHAQALEHARALLELARLSEEPRDLCTAYAGLAMAYTAMERLEEASDYAGQAYMLAEDLPDSVAKGTALRAMGALQLRLGNQGWGKELLERSAAMFDALGAWDEYVITRKLFRK
;
A
#
# COMPACT_ATOMS: atom_id res chain seq x y z
N MET A 1 -0.37 -2.48 -26.35
CA MET A 1 0.95 -3.14 -26.53
C MET A 1 2.10 -2.17 -26.31
N GLY A 2 2.07 -0.95 -26.87
CA GLY A 2 3.12 0.07 -26.66
C GLY A 2 3.26 0.59 -25.22
N SER A 3 2.17 0.82 -24.49
CA SER A 3 2.25 1.25 -23.08
C SER A 3 2.91 0.18 -22.21
N ALA A 4 2.48 -1.08 -22.27
CA ALA A 4 3.08 -2.17 -21.49
C ALA A 4 4.59 -2.37 -21.78
N LEU A 5 5.03 -2.23 -23.04
CA LEU A 5 6.45 -2.30 -23.41
C LEU A 5 7.26 -1.12 -22.85
N LEU A 6 6.71 0.10 -22.90
CA LEU A 6 7.35 1.27 -22.30
C LEU A 6 7.45 1.14 -20.78
N HIS A 7 6.41 0.65 -20.11
CA HIS A 7 6.43 0.46 -18.65
C HIS A 7 7.42 -0.64 -18.24
N ASN A 8 7.47 -1.77 -18.95
CA ASN A 8 8.48 -2.79 -18.65
C ASN A 8 9.90 -2.26 -18.81
N LYS A 9 10.12 -1.38 -19.80
CA LYS A 9 11.43 -0.72 -19.99
C LYS A 9 11.75 0.23 -18.84
N THR A 10 10.79 1.04 -18.39
CA THR A 10 11.01 1.97 -17.26
C THR A 10 11.18 1.25 -15.93
N LEU A 11 10.52 0.11 -15.71
CA LEU A 11 10.69 -0.71 -14.50
C LEU A 11 12.10 -1.31 -14.44
N ALA A 12 12.63 -1.77 -15.57
CA ALA A 12 14.00 -2.30 -15.64
C ALA A 12 15.07 -1.21 -15.39
N GLU A 13 14.87 -0.01 -15.96
CA GLU A 13 15.74 1.14 -15.70
C GLU A 13 15.67 1.57 -14.22
N ALA A 14 14.47 1.62 -13.63
CA ALA A 14 14.28 1.93 -12.21
C ALA A 14 14.95 0.89 -11.29
N GLN A 15 14.88 -0.40 -11.65
CA GLN A 15 15.54 -1.47 -10.89
C GLN A 15 17.05 -1.28 -10.83
N VAL A 16 17.71 -1.01 -11.97
CA VAL A 16 19.16 -0.79 -12.03
C VAL A 16 19.55 0.41 -11.15
N LEU A 17 18.83 1.53 -11.24
CA LEU A 17 19.10 2.72 -10.44
C LEU A 17 18.92 2.46 -8.93
N LEU A 18 17.92 1.66 -8.55
CA LEU A 18 17.68 1.29 -7.15
C LEU A 18 18.75 0.34 -6.62
N GLU A 19 19.26 -0.59 -7.43
CA GLU A 19 20.36 -1.50 -7.06
C GLU A 19 21.68 -0.72 -6.88
N GLU A 20 22.01 0.17 -7.82
CA GLU A 20 23.20 1.04 -7.73
C GLU A 20 23.13 1.96 -6.51
N SER A 21 21.99 2.62 -6.31
CA SER A 21 21.79 3.54 -5.18
C SER A 21 21.80 2.81 -3.83
N SER A 22 21.18 1.63 -3.73
CA SER A 22 21.23 0.81 -2.51
C SER A 22 22.67 0.48 -2.12
N THR A 23 23.49 0.07 -3.10
CA THR A 23 24.92 -0.21 -2.88
C THR A 23 25.67 1.02 -2.38
N ALA A 24 25.36 2.20 -2.93
CA ALA A 24 25.96 3.46 -2.50
C ALA A 24 25.53 3.85 -1.07
N PHE A 25 24.24 3.71 -0.74
CA PHE A 25 23.71 4.01 0.60
C PHE A 25 24.27 3.06 1.66
N GLU A 26 24.44 1.80 1.32
CA GLU A 26 25.13 0.82 2.18
C GLU A 26 26.59 1.24 2.43
N ALA A 27 27.32 1.65 1.40
CA ALA A 27 28.72 2.06 1.52
C ALA A 27 28.91 3.31 2.40
N ILE A 28 27.94 4.23 2.43
CA ILE A 28 28.00 5.44 3.26
C ILE A 28 27.29 5.28 4.62
N GLY A 29 26.67 4.13 4.87
CA GLY A 29 25.95 3.85 6.12
C GLY A 29 24.59 4.54 6.27
N ASP A 30 23.97 5.02 5.19
CA ASP A 30 22.62 5.59 5.21
C ASP A 30 21.57 4.47 5.24
N ARG A 31 21.34 3.95 6.44
CA ARG A 31 20.40 2.86 6.72
C ARG A 31 18.97 3.20 6.31
N ARG A 32 18.54 4.45 6.52
CA ARG A 32 17.18 4.88 6.21
C ARG A 32 16.92 4.79 4.70
N THR A 33 17.76 5.45 3.92
CA THR A 33 17.57 5.51 2.48
C THR A 33 17.82 4.15 1.82
N LEU A 34 18.75 3.36 2.36
CA LEU A 34 18.92 1.96 1.96
C LEU A 34 17.62 1.15 2.15
N GLY A 35 17.00 1.20 3.33
CA GLY A 35 15.76 0.47 3.60
C GLY A 35 14.63 0.86 2.66
N MET A 36 14.49 2.16 2.36
CA MET A 36 13.51 2.64 1.39
C MET A 36 13.79 2.14 -0.04
N ALA A 37 15.06 2.14 -0.47
CA ALA A 37 15.46 1.66 -1.80
C ALA A 37 15.21 0.15 -1.95
N VAL A 38 15.55 -0.64 -0.93
CA VAL A 38 15.26 -2.08 -0.86
C VAL A 38 13.74 -2.34 -0.90
N GLY A 39 12.95 -1.55 -0.19
CA GLY A 39 11.50 -1.59 -0.25
C GLY A 39 10.98 -1.34 -1.68
N ASN A 40 11.49 -0.31 -2.36
CA ASN A 40 11.10 -0.02 -3.74
C ASN A 40 11.47 -1.14 -4.73
N LEU A 41 12.60 -1.83 -4.52
CA LEU A 41 12.94 -3.04 -5.30
C LEU A 41 11.89 -4.15 -5.10
N GLY A 42 11.39 -4.33 -3.88
CA GLY A 42 10.29 -5.24 -3.59
C GLY A 42 9.01 -4.85 -4.32
N LEU A 43 8.67 -3.56 -4.34
CA LEU A 43 7.50 -3.06 -5.05
C LEU A 43 7.58 -3.35 -6.55
N LEU A 44 8.74 -3.10 -7.17
CA LEU A 44 8.98 -3.41 -8.59
C LEU A 44 8.77 -4.90 -8.89
N ALA A 45 9.29 -5.80 -8.04
CA ALA A 45 9.09 -7.23 -8.19
C ALA A 45 7.60 -7.61 -8.11
N GLY A 46 6.85 -7.04 -7.17
CA GLY A 46 5.41 -7.24 -7.03
C GLY A 46 4.61 -6.75 -8.24
N LEU A 47 5.00 -5.63 -8.85
CA LEU A 47 4.40 -5.12 -10.08
C LEU A 47 4.66 -6.04 -11.28
N GLN A 48 5.79 -6.73 -11.30
CA GLN A 48 6.13 -7.78 -12.28
C GLN A 48 5.45 -9.13 -11.98
N GLY A 49 4.82 -9.28 -10.80
CA GLY A 49 4.13 -10.49 -10.36
C GLY A 49 5.01 -11.47 -9.57
N ASP A 50 6.25 -11.10 -9.26
CA ASP A 50 7.15 -11.89 -8.42
C ASP A 50 6.92 -11.55 -6.94
N LEU A 51 5.88 -12.18 -6.36
CA LEU A 51 5.51 -11.98 -4.96
C LEU A 51 6.52 -12.58 -3.97
N GLU A 52 7.35 -13.54 -4.40
CA GLU A 52 8.38 -14.15 -3.55
C GLU A 52 9.55 -13.17 -3.37
N THR A 53 10.04 -12.58 -4.47
CA THR A 53 11.04 -11.52 -4.38
C THR A 53 10.49 -10.29 -3.68
N GLN A 54 9.23 -9.91 -3.93
CA GLN A 54 8.59 -8.81 -3.20
C GLN A 54 8.63 -9.03 -1.68
N ARG A 55 8.22 -10.22 -1.21
CA ARG A 55 8.26 -10.57 0.21
C ARG A 55 9.65 -10.45 0.80
N ARG A 56 10.63 -11.11 0.18
CA ARG A 56 12.02 -11.10 0.66
C ARG A 56 12.57 -9.68 0.79
N ARG A 57 12.30 -8.82 -0.20
CA ARG A 57 12.78 -7.43 -0.20
C ARG A 57 12.04 -6.56 0.82
N TYR A 58 10.74 -6.74 1.02
CA TYR A 58 10.03 -6.01 2.06
C TYR A 58 10.48 -6.43 3.47
N GLU A 59 10.71 -7.72 3.71
CA GLU A 59 11.27 -8.22 4.98
C GLU A 59 12.69 -7.66 5.23
N GLU A 60 13.53 -7.65 4.20
CA GLU A 60 14.86 -7.03 4.25
C GLU A 60 14.77 -5.52 4.58
N ALA A 61 13.88 -4.79 3.90
CA ALA A 61 13.65 -3.38 4.17
C ALA A 61 13.18 -3.11 5.61
N MET A 62 12.24 -3.92 6.13
CA MET A 62 11.76 -3.82 7.51
C MET A 62 12.87 -4.05 8.52
N ALA A 63 13.69 -5.10 8.35
CA ALA A 63 14.85 -5.36 9.19
C ALA A 63 15.88 -4.22 9.16
N ILE A 64 15.88 -3.43 8.08
CA ILE A 64 16.74 -2.25 7.95
C ILE A 64 16.17 -1.02 8.65
N LEU A 65 14.86 -0.79 8.51
CA LEU A 65 14.18 0.41 9.00
C LEU A 65 13.79 0.33 10.48
N GLU A 66 13.52 -0.86 11.03
CA GLU A 66 13.16 -1.05 12.44
C GLU A 66 14.19 -0.46 13.41
N PRO A 67 15.51 -0.73 13.27
CA PRO A 67 16.52 -0.11 14.14
C PRO A 67 16.69 1.40 13.94
N VAL A 68 16.28 1.93 12.78
CA VAL A 68 16.34 3.38 12.49
C VAL A 68 15.26 4.12 13.27
N GLY A 69 14.10 3.48 13.48
CA GLY A 69 13.02 4.04 14.30
C GLY A 69 12.30 5.25 13.69
N GLU A 70 12.40 5.45 12.37
CA GLU A 70 11.74 6.56 11.68
C GLU A 70 10.27 6.20 11.37
N LEU A 71 9.34 6.90 12.01
CA LEU A 71 7.90 6.58 11.97
C LEU A 71 7.37 6.48 10.54
N THR A 72 7.68 7.43 9.66
CA THR A 72 7.15 7.46 8.28
C THR A 72 7.62 6.26 7.46
N ALA A 73 8.89 5.87 7.62
CA ALA A 73 9.45 4.72 6.93
C ALA A 73 8.82 3.42 7.41
N LEU A 74 8.60 3.26 8.72
CA LEU A 74 7.90 2.11 9.29
C LEU A 74 6.44 2.04 8.84
N GLN A 75 5.73 3.16 8.85
CA GLN A 75 4.35 3.23 8.35
C GLN A 75 4.26 2.78 6.89
N THR A 76 5.17 3.26 6.04
CA THR A 76 5.24 2.87 4.63
C THR A 76 5.54 1.37 4.49
N GLY A 77 6.48 0.85 5.28
CA GLY A 77 6.81 -0.58 5.32
C GLY A 77 5.61 -1.46 5.70
N HIS A 78 4.89 -1.10 6.77
CA HIS A 78 3.68 -1.83 7.17
C HIS A 78 2.57 -1.73 6.12
N HIS A 79 2.33 -0.54 5.54
CA HIS A 79 1.37 -0.35 4.45
C HIS A 79 1.66 -1.29 3.28
N ASN A 80 2.91 -1.34 2.82
CA ASN A 80 3.34 -2.22 1.74
C ASN A 80 3.15 -3.71 2.07
N MET A 81 3.46 -4.11 3.31
CA MET A 81 3.25 -5.49 3.77
C MET A 81 1.76 -5.90 3.78
N ILE A 82 0.84 -4.97 4.10
CA ILE A 82 -0.61 -5.24 4.02
C ILE A 82 -0.99 -5.66 2.60
N TYR A 83 -0.59 -4.90 1.57
CA TYR A 83 -0.92 -5.23 0.19
C TYR A 83 -0.28 -6.51 -0.31
N LEU A 84 0.97 -6.76 0.07
CA LEU A 84 1.66 -8.02 -0.24
C LEU A 84 0.88 -9.21 0.32
N TYR A 85 0.54 -9.21 1.61
CA TYR A 85 -0.16 -10.33 2.23
C TYR A 85 -1.60 -10.47 1.74
N LEU A 86 -2.27 -9.37 1.40
CA LEU A 86 -3.57 -9.42 0.71
C LEU A 86 -3.44 -10.10 -0.67
N ALA A 87 -2.38 -9.78 -1.44
CA ALA A 87 -2.14 -10.40 -2.75
C ALA A 87 -1.81 -11.90 -2.64
N LEU A 88 -1.14 -12.31 -1.57
CA LEU A 88 -0.80 -13.70 -1.27
C LEU A 88 -1.99 -14.51 -0.71
N GLY A 89 -3.08 -13.86 -0.29
CA GLY A 89 -4.18 -14.53 0.41
C GLY A 89 -3.89 -14.80 1.90
N GLU A 90 -2.80 -14.26 2.42
CA GLU A 90 -2.30 -14.43 3.78
C GLU A 90 -2.95 -13.40 4.73
N HIS A 91 -4.28 -13.46 4.86
CA HIS A 91 -5.07 -12.40 5.48
C HIS A 91 -4.70 -12.11 6.94
N ALA A 92 -4.33 -13.13 7.72
CA ALA A 92 -3.93 -12.97 9.12
C ALA A 92 -2.71 -12.05 9.26
N GLN A 93 -1.70 -12.24 8.41
CA GLN A 93 -0.50 -11.39 8.40
C GLN A 93 -0.84 -9.98 7.92
N ALA A 94 -1.71 -9.82 6.91
CA ALA A 94 -2.19 -8.50 6.51
C ALA A 94 -2.84 -7.74 7.69
N LEU A 95 -3.64 -8.42 8.52
CA LEU A 95 -4.26 -7.83 9.70
C LEU A 95 -3.22 -7.47 10.78
N GLU A 96 -2.19 -8.28 10.99
CA GLU A 96 -1.10 -7.95 11.92
C GLU A 96 -0.37 -6.67 11.51
N HIS A 97 0.00 -6.55 10.23
CA HIS A 97 0.63 -5.33 9.71
C HIS A 97 -0.30 -4.11 9.76
N ALA A 98 -1.60 -4.29 9.50
CA ALA A 98 -2.59 -3.21 9.62
C ALA A 98 -2.75 -2.73 11.06
N ARG A 99 -2.69 -3.62 12.06
CA ARG A 99 -2.71 -3.24 13.48
C ARG A 99 -1.43 -2.50 13.89
N ALA A 100 -0.27 -2.99 13.46
CA ALA A 100 1.00 -2.31 13.71
C ALA A 100 1.00 -0.89 13.09
N LEU A 101 0.49 -0.75 11.86
CA LEU A 101 0.32 0.55 11.21
C LEU A 101 -0.60 1.48 12.01
N LEU A 102 -1.69 0.98 12.60
CA LEU A 102 -2.57 1.78 13.44
C LEU A 102 -1.87 2.29 14.70
N GLU A 103 -1.06 1.46 15.37
CA GLU A 103 -0.30 1.93 16.53
C GLU A 103 0.71 3.02 16.14
N LEU A 104 1.41 2.86 15.00
CA LEU A 104 2.31 3.90 14.49
C LEU A 104 1.55 5.20 14.12
N ALA A 105 0.38 5.09 13.50
CA ALA A 105 -0.46 6.23 13.15
C ALA A 105 -0.99 6.99 14.37
N ARG A 106 -1.22 6.30 15.50
CA ARG A 106 -1.56 6.97 16.76
C ARG A 106 -0.39 7.73 17.36
N LEU A 107 0.83 7.23 17.16
CA LEU A 107 2.05 7.90 17.64
C LEU A 107 2.41 9.15 16.81
N SER A 108 2.08 9.17 15.52
CA SER A 108 2.35 10.34 14.68
C SER A 108 1.38 11.50 14.92
N GLU A 109 0.21 11.23 15.51
CA GLU A 109 -0.88 12.20 15.71
C GLU A 109 -1.37 12.87 14.42
N GLU A 110 -1.04 12.30 13.26
CA GLU A 110 -1.40 12.82 11.95
C GLU A 110 -2.70 12.15 11.43
N PRO A 111 -3.76 12.93 11.17
CA PRO A 111 -5.03 12.39 10.67
C PRO A 111 -4.92 11.54 9.40
N ARG A 112 -3.99 11.89 8.49
CA ARG A 112 -3.78 11.11 7.25
C ARG A 112 -3.23 9.70 7.52
N ASP A 113 -2.43 9.54 8.58
CA ASP A 113 -1.83 8.25 8.93
C ASP A 113 -2.90 7.34 9.54
N LEU A 114 -3.77 7.90 10.40
CA LEU A 114 -4.93 7.19 10.93
C LEU A 114 -5.87 6.74 9.81
N CYS A 115 -6.12 7.61 8.83
CA CYS A 115 -6.93 7.29 7.66
C CYS A 115 -6.37 6.08 6.89
N THR A 116 -5.06 6.09 6.63
CA THR A 116 -4.36 5.01 5.93
C THR A 116 -4.40 3.70 6.73
N ALA A 117 -4.20 3.77 8.05
CA ALA A 117 -4.27 2.61 8.94
C ALA A 117 -5.68 2.00 8.99
N TYR A 118 -6.72 2.82 9.13
CA TYR A 118 -8.11 2.36 9.08
C TYR A 118 -8.46 1.72 7.76
N ALA A 119 -8.00 2.29 6.63
CA ALA A 119 -8.20 1.69 5.32
C ALA A 119 -7.50 0.32 5.20
N GLY A 120 -6.28 0.18 5.74
CA GLY A 120 -5.56 -1.10 5.81
C GLY A 120 -6.32 -2.17 6.59
N LEU A 121 -6.85 -1.80 7.77
CA LEU A 121 -7.68 -2.70 8.59
C LEU A 121 -8.97 -3.10 7.87
N ALA A 122 -9.65 -2.15 7.25
CA ALA A 122 -10.85 -2.41 6.47
C ALA A 122 -10.58 -3.41 5.33
N MET A 123 -9.48 -3.26 4.60
CA MET A 123 -9.10 -4.19 3.55
C MET A 123 -8.77 -5.59 4.08
N ALA A 124 -8.05 -5.69 5.20
CA ALA A 124 -7.74 -6.95 5.85
C ALA A 124 -9.01 -7.69 6.31
N TYR A 125 -9.93 -7.00 7.00
CA TYR A 125 -11.20 -7.59 7.43
C TYR A 125 -12.12 -7.95 6.25
N THR A 126 -12.15 -7.12 5.21
CA THR A 126 -12.90 -7.40 3.97
C THR A 126 -12.42 -8.69 3.31
N ALA A 127 -11.11 -8.94 3.30
CA ALA A 127 -10.54 -10.17 2.75
C ALA A 127 -10.83 -11.41 3.63
N MET A 128 -11.10 -11.22 4.92
CA MET A 128 -11.47 -12.28 5.87
C MET A 128 -12.99 -12.57 5.95
N GLU A 129 -13.83 -11.92 5.13
CA GLU A 129 -15.31 -11.95 5.29
C GLU A 129 -15.84 -11.40 6.61
N ARG A 130 -15.04 -10.62 7.34
CA ARG A 130 -15.43 -9.98 8.60
C ARG A 130 -16.02 -8.60 8.30
N LEU A 131 -17.21 -8.62 7.71
CA LEU A 131 -17.80 -7.46 7.04
C LEU A 131 -18.27 -6.38 8.02
N GLU A 132 -18.64 -6.75 9.25
CA GLU A 132 -18.98 -5.82 10.32
C GLU A 132 -17.76 -4.98 10.71
N GLU A 133 -16.65 -5.61 11.07
CA GLU A 133 -15.42 -4.88 11.41
C GLU A 133 -14.86 -4.10 10.21
N ALA A 134 -14.96 -4.67 9.01
CA ALA A 134 -14.57 -3.97 7.80
C ALA A 134 -15.40 -2.69 7.58
N SER A 135 -16.70 -2.73 7.87
CA SER A 135 -17.60 -1.57 7.77
C SER A 135 -17.23 -0.48 8.77
N ASP A 136 -16.93 -0.85 10.01
CA ASP A 136 -16.52 0.09 11.05
C ASP A 136 -15.25 0.85 10.65
N TYR A 137 -14.23 0.13 10.18
CA TYR A 137 -12.96 0.75 9.79
C TYR A 137 -13.03 1.47 8.44
N ALA A 138 -13.76 0.94 7.45
CA ALA A 138 -13.94 1.61 6.17
C ALA A 138 -14.71 2.92 6.35
N GLY A 139 -15.74 2.93 7.20
CA GLY A 139 -16.51 4.13 7.53
C GLY A 139 -15.64 5.19 8.21
N GLN A 140 -14.82 4.80 9.18
CA GLN A 140 -13.86 5.72 9.82
C GLN A 140 -12.85 6.31 8.83
N ALA A 141 -12.25 5.47 7.98
CA ALA A 141 -11.32 5.94 6.95
C ALA A 141 -12.00 6.90 5.96
N TYR A 142 -13.21 6.56 5.50
CA TYR A 142 -13.96 7.36 4.54
C TYR A 142 -14.35 8.73 5.10
N MET A 143 -14.93 8.78 6.31
CA MET A 143 -15.30 10.04 6.96
C MET A 143 -14.08 10.91 7.22
N LEU A 144 -13.00 10.32 7.75
CA LEU A 144 -11.77 11.07 8.01
C LEU A 144 -11.17 11.62 6.72
N ALA A 145 -11.25 10.84 5.63
CA ALA A 145 -10.76 11.26 4.33
C ALA A 145 -11.52 12.47 3.77
N GLU A 146 -12.81 12.68 4.02
CA GLU A 146 -13.56 13.81 3.44
C GLU A 146 -12.93 15.17 3.77
N ASP A 147 -12.47 15.31 5.01
CA ASP A 147 -11.92 16.55 5.55
C ASP A 147 -10.42 16.75 5.25
N LEU A 148 -9.73 15.74 4.71
CA LEU A 148 -8.28 15.83 4.46
C LEU A 148 -7.94 16.49 3.12
N PRO A 149 -6.94 17.37 3.03
CA PRO A 149 -6.40 17.81 1.74
C PRO A 149 -5.58 16.70 1.05
N ASP A 150 -5.23 15.63 1.77
CA ASP A 150 -4.34 14.57 1.30
C ASP A 150 -5.05 13.62 0.32
N SER A 151 -4.63 13.69 -0.95
CA SER A 151 -5.19 12.87 -2.03
C SER A 151 -4.79 11.40 -1.96
N VAL A 152 -3.65 11.06 -1.34
CA VAL A 152 -3.19 9.66 -1.18
C VAL A 152 -4.06 8.97 -0.13
N ALA A 153 -4.23 9.58 1.04
CA ALA A 153 -5.09 9.05 2.10
C ALA A 153 -6.54 8.92 1.61
N LYS A 154 -7.05 9.92 0.88
CA LYS A 154 -8.35 9.86 0.22
C LYS A 154 -8.46 8.69 -0.76
N GLY A 155 -7.49 8.52 -1.66
CA GLY A 155 -7.47 7.42 -2.62
C GLY A 155 -7.51 6.06 -1.93
N THR A 156 -6.73 5.89 -0.86
CA THR A 156 -6.65 4.64 -0.08
C THR A 156 -7.96 4.34 0.66
N ALA A 157 -8.57 5.33 1.30
CA ALA A 157 -9.87 5.17 1.96
C ALA A 157 -10.99 4.82 0.97
N LEU A 158 -11.03 5.49 -0.18
CA LEU A 158 -11.98 5.19 -1.26
C LEU A 158 -11.80 3.76 -1.79
N ARG A 159 -10.55 3.30 -1.92
CA ARG A 159 -10.27 1.90 -2.32
C ARG A 159 -10.82 0.92 -1.30
N ALA A 160 -10.55 1.14 -0.01
CA ALA A 160 -11.00 0.26 1.06
C ALA A 160 -12.54 0.18 1.12
N MET A 161 -13.22 1.33 1.07
CA MET A 161 -14.68 1.38 1.02
C MET A 161 -15.21 0.72 -0.25
N GLY A 162 -14.63 1.03 -1.41
CA GLY A 162 -15.05 0.43 -2.68
C GLY A 162 -14.96 -1.10 -2.67
N ALA A 163 -13.84 -1.64 -2.16
CA ALA A 163 -13.65 -3.09 -2.00
C ALA A 163 -14.71 -3.70 -1.08
N LEU A 164 -14.97 -3.09 0.08
CA LEU A 164 -16.02 -3.53 1.00
C LEU A 164 -17.41 -3.53 0.34
N GLN A 165 -17.77 -2.45 -0.37
CA GLN A 165 -19.07 -2.33 -1.02
C GLN A 165 -19.29 -3.40 -2.10
N LEU A 166 -18.24 -3.76 -2.85
CA LEU A 166 -18.31 -4.90 -3.76
C LEU A 166 -18.60 -6.22 -3.01
N ARG A 167 -17.99 -6.42 -1.84
CA ARG A 167 -18.25 -7.61 -1.00
C ARG A 167 -19.66 -7.63 -0.42
N LEU A 168 -20.21 -6.47 -0.07
CA LEU A 168 -21.59 -6.31 0.40
C LEU A 168 -22.64 -6.43 -0.71
N GLY A 169 -22.22 -6.58 -1.97
CA GLY A 169 -23.13 -6.68 -3.13
C GLY A 169 -23.54 -5.35 -3.74
N ASN A 170 -23.05 -4.22 -3.20
CA ASN A 170 -23.33 -2.87 -3.69
C ASN A 170 -22.44 -2.53 -4.90
N GLN A 171 -22.65 -3.26 -5.99
CA GLN A 171 -21.79 -3.25 -7.19
C GLN A 171 -21.62 -1.87 -7.84
N GLY A 172 -22.70 -1.08 -7.94
CA GLY A 172 -22.63 0.25 -8.54
C GLY A 172 -21.74 1.20 -7.75
N TRP A 173 -22.03 1.33 -6.45
CA TRP A 173 -21.31 2.24 -5.57
C TRP A 173 -19.86 1.80 -5.36
N GLY A 174 -19.61 0.49 -5.18
CA GLY A 174 -18.25 -0.03 -5.04
C GLY A 174 -17.36 0.28 -6.25
N LYS A 175 -17.88 0.15 -7.48
CA LYS A 175 -17.13 0.50 -8.69
C LYS A 175 -16.85 1.99 -8.79
N GLU A 176 -17.84 2.83 -8.52
CA GLU A 176 -17.66 4.29 -8.53
C GLU A 176 -16.55 4.74 -7.57
N LEU A 177 -16.52 4.18 -6.36
CA LEU A 177 -15.49 4.49 -5.37
C LEU A 177 -14.09 4.05 -5.84
N LEU A 178 -13.97 2.87 -6.44
CA LEU A 178 -12.71 2.39 -7.00
C LEU A 178 -12.25 3.21 -8.22
N GLU A 179 -13.16 3.71 -9.04
CA GLU A 179 -12.84 4.60 -10.16
C GLU A 179 -12.30 5.94 -9.67
N ARG A 180 -12.96 6.53 -8.65
CA ARG A 180 -12.49 7.77 -8.01
C ARG A 180 -11.11 7.58 -7.37
N SER A 181 -10.91 6.46 -6.67
CA SER A 181 -9.62 6.09 -6.09
C SER A 181 -8.53 5.98 -7.16
N ALA A 182 -8.80 5.23 -8.23
CA ALA A 182 -7.85 5.07 -9.33
C ALA A 182 -7.52 6.40 -10.03
N ALA A 183 -8.51 7.26 -10.27
CA ALA A 183 -8.30 8.57 -10.87
C ALA A 183 -7.42 9.48 -9.99
N MET A 184 -7.56 9.41 -8.66
CA MET A 184 -6.70 10.14 -7.74
C MET A 184 -5.25 9.67 -7.82
N PHE A 185 -5.01 8.36 -7.80
CA PHE A 185 -3.66 7.81 -7.91
C PHE A 185 -3.01 8.11 -9.26
N ASP A 186 -3.78 8.07 -10.35
CA ASP A 186 -3.30 8.45 -11.69
C ASP A 186 -2.89 9.94 -11.73
N ALA A 187 -3.70 10.83 -11.17
CA ALA A 187 -3.39 12.27 -11.09
C ALA A 187 -2.14 12.58 -10.24
N LEU A 188 -1.84 11.73 -9.26
CA LEU A 188 -0.65 11.83 -8.41
C LEU A 188 0.60 11.16 -9.01
N GLY A 189 0.45 10.39 -10.10
CA GLY A 189 1.52 9.54 -10.61
C GLY A 189 1.87 8.34 -9.70
N ALA A 190 1.01 8.02 -8.72
CA ALA A 190 1.14 6.87 -7.83
C ALA A 190 0.71 5.58 -8.57
N TRP A 191 1.51 5.18 -9.54
CA TRP A 191 1.15 4.16 -10.52
C TRP A 191 0.94 2.77 -9.91
N ASP A 192 1.73 2.43 -8.89
CA ASP A 192 1.59 1.22 -8.10
C ASP A 192 0.20 1.13 -7.45
N GLU A 193 -0.21 2.20 -6.76
CA GLU A 193 -1.52 2.27 -6.11
C GLU A 193 -2.66 2.25 -7.13
N TYR A 194 -2.47 2.93 -8.26
CA TYR A 194 -3.39 2.84 -9.40
C TYR A 194 -3.55 1.40 -9.89
N VAL A 195 -2.45 0.68 -10.14
CA VAL A 195 -2.48 -0.71 -10.62
C VAL A 195 -3.14 -1.64 -9.61
N ILE A 196 -2.83 -1.49 -8.32
CA ILE A 196 -3.46 -2.29 -7.26
C ILE A 196 -4.96 -2.06 -7.24
N THR A 197 -5.39 -0.78 -7.27
CA THR A 197 -6.81 -0.41 -7.30
C THR A 197 -7.51 -1.00 -8.53
N ARG A 198 -6.87 -0.93 -9.70
CA ARG A 198 -7.41 -1.46 -10.96
C ARG A 198 -7.55 -2.97 -10.99
N LYS A 199 -6.76 -3.72 -10.22
CA LYS A 199 -6.90 -5.19 -10.11
C LYS A 199 -8.20 -5.60 -9.42
N LEU A 200 -8.76 -4.75 -8.54
CA LEU A 200 -10.02 -5.02 -7.84
C LEU A 200 -11.26 -4.99 -8.77
N PHE A 201 -11.13 -4.45 -9.98
CA PHE A 201 -12.21 -4.42 -10.98
C PHE A 201 -12.44 -5.75 -11.72
N ARG A 202 -11.44 -6.65 -11.70
CA ARG A 202 -11.35 -7.76 -12.66
C ARG A 202 -11.87 -9.10 -12.15
N LYS A 203 -12.55 -9.12 -11.00
CA LYS A 203 -13.22 -10.31 -10.45
C LYS A 203 -14.73 -10.10 -10.49
#